data_AF-A0A7W1BTP5-F1
#
_entry.id   AF-A0A7W1BTP5-F1
#
_cell.length_a   1.000
_cell.length_b   1.000
_cell.length_c   1.000
_cell.angle_alpha   90.00
_cell.angle_beta   90.00
_cell.angle_gamma   90.00
#
_symmetry.space_group_name_H-M   'P 1'
#
loop_
_entity.id
_entity.type
_entity.pdbx_description
1 polymer ?
#
loop_
_entity_poly.entity_id
_entity_poly.type
_entity_poly.pdbx_seq_one_letter_code
_entity_poly.pdbx_strand_id
1 'polypeptide(L)'
;MTPRPLAALDQVLEWEAEPDDVLRAAASALVEESEIVWAGISFLEQGDLVLGPAAGEPDEKRRQCVQITYQGEPVGELSVDGETDRELLERVAALLSTHALVGWDTGGERWEP
;
A
#
# COMPACT_ATOMS: atom_id res chain seq x y z
N MET A 1 8.42 -12.82 -15.88
CA MET A 1 7.82 -11.50 -16.09
C MET A 1 7.53 -10.92 -14.72
N THR A 2 8.01 -9.72 -14.43
CA THR A 2 7.66 -9.03 -13.18
C THR A 2 6.18 -8.66 -13.25
N PRO A 3 5.37 -8.97 -12.22
CA PRO A 3 3.96 -8.57 -12.20
C PRO A 3 3.86 -7.04 -12.28
N ARG A 4 2.84 -6.55 -12.97
CA ARG A 4 2.68 -5.13 -13.32
C ARG A 4 2.76 -4.17 -12.13
N PRO A 5 2.20 -4.50 -10.94
CA PRO A 5 2.29 -3.63 -9.77
C PRO A 5 3.73 -3.47 -9.27
N LEU A 6 4.52 -4.56 -9.29
CA LEU A 6 5.93 -4.50 -8.89
C LEU A 6 6.77 -3.69 -9.88
N ALA A 7 6.48 -3.79 -11.19
CA ALA A 7 7.18 -2.99 -12.20
C ALA A 7 6.80 -1.50 -12.15
N ALA A 8 5.54 -1.17 -11.80
CA ALA A 8 5.13 0.21 -11.56
C ALA A 8 5.82 0.79 -10.31
N LEU A 9 5.89 -0.01 -9.24
CA LEU A 9 6.60 0.36 -8.02
C LEU A 9 8.09 0.58 -8.27
N ASP A 10 8.77 -0.33 -8.98
CA ASP A 10 10.19 -0.20 -9.30
C ASP A 10 10.48 1.13 -10.02
N GLN A 11 9.67 1.48 -11.02
CA GLN A 11 9.81 2.73 -11.77
C GLN A 11 9.55 3.98 -10.91
N VAL A 12 8.61 3.93 -9.96
CA VAL A 12 8.33 5.04 -9.06
C VAL A 12 9.43 5.19 -8.00
N LEU A 13 10.04 4.08 -7.57
CA LEU A 13 11.19 4.06 -6.66
C LEU A 13 12.49 4.53 -7.32
N GLU A 14 12.63 4.32 -8.64
CA GLU A 14 13.76 4.84 -9.43
C GLU A 14 13.74 6.38 -9.54
N TRP A 15 12.57 7.00 -9.35
CA TRP A 15 12.43 8.45 -9.27
C TRP A 15 12.53 8.84 -7.79
N GLU A 16 13.19 9.94 -7.46
CA GLU A 16 13.22 10.48 -6.08
C GLU A 16 11.83 11.06 -5.69
N ALA A 17 10.79 10.24 -5.80
CA ALA A 17 9.41 10.57 -5.48
C ALA A 17 9.21 10.66 -3.96
N GLU A 18 8.32 11.55 -3.55
CA GLU A 18 7.94 11.65 -2.13
C GLU A 18 7.32 10.32 -1.68
N PRO A 19 7.59 9.87 -0.44
CA PRO A 19 7.11 8.57 0.04
C PRO A 19 5.60 8.38 -0.14
N ASP A 20 4.80 9.42 0.06
CA ASP A 20 3.35 9.43 -0.16
C ASP A 20 2.95 9.20 -1.62
N ASP A 21 3.71 9.72 -2.58
CA ASP A 21 3.46 9.47 -4.00
C ASP A 21 3.79 8.03 -4.38
N VAL A 22 4.84 7.45 -3.79
CA VAL A 22 5.13 6.00 -3.92
C VAL A 22 3.95 5.18 -3.43
N LEU A 23 3.42 5.49 -2.24
CA LEU A 23 2.31 4.76 -1.63
C LEU A 23 1.01 4.91 -2.46
N ARG A 24 0.72 6.12 -2.95
CA ARG A 24 -0.44 6.38 -3.82
C ARG A 24 -0.32 5.64 -5.14
N ALA A 25 0.84 5.69 -5.79
CA ALA A 25 1.08 4.98 -7.03
C ALA A 25 0.96 3.46 -6.83
N ALA A 26 1.39 2.93 -5.68
CA ALA A 26 1.22 1.52 -5.34
C ALA A 26 -0.25 1.11 -5.27
N ALA A 27 -1.07 1.87 -4.54
CA ALA A 27 -2.49 1.60 -4.42
C ALA A 27 -3.19 1.69 -5.80
N SER A 28 -2.87 2.70 -6.60
CA SER A 28 -3.40 2.81 -7.97
C SER A 28 -2.97 1.64 -8.85
N ALA A 29 -1.70 1.26 -8.84
CA ALA A 29 -1.17 0.16 -9.65
C ALA A 29 -1.79 -1.20 -9.28
N LEU A 30 -2.16 -1.40 -8.01
CA LEU A 30 -2.90 -2.59 -7.59
C LEU A 30 -4.31 -2.63 -8.19
N VAL A 31 -5.02 -1.50 -8.20
CA VAL A 31 -6.38 -1.41 -8.78
C VAL A 31 -6.38 -1.47 -10.32
N GLU A 32 -5.24 -1.20 -10.97
CA GLU A 32 -5.09 -1.43 -12.41
C GLU A 32 -5.04 -2.93 -12.79
N GLU A 33 -4.83 -3.82 -11.82
CA GLU A 33 -4.96 -5.26 -12.05
C GLU A 33 -6.44 -5.64 -12.18
N SER A 34 -6.77 -6.46 -13.18
CA SER A 34 -8.17 -6.66 -13.61
C SER A 34 -9.08 -7.31 -12.56
N GLU A 35 -8.52 -7.86 -11.49
CA GLU A 35 -9.24 -8.60 -10.45
C GLU A 35 -9.31 -7.85 -9.12
N ILE A 36 -8.63 -6.71 -8.99
CA ILE A 36 -8.61 -5.86 -7.80
C ILE A 36 -9.46 -4.61 -8.07
N VAL A 37 -10.51 -4.41 -7.27
CA VAL A 37 -11.42 -3.25 -7.40
C VAL A 37 -11.07 -2.11 -6.46
N TRP A 38 -10.33 -2.42 -5.39
CA TRP A 38 -9.85 -1.45 -4.41
C TRP A 38 -8.54 -1.90 -3.78
N ALA A 39 -7.69 -0.95 -3.43
CA ALA A 39 -6.49 -1.18 -2.65
C ALA A 39 -6.29 -0.02 -1.67
N GLY A 40 -5.86 -0.32 -0.45
CA GLY A 40 -5.59 0.66 0.59
C GLY A 40 -4.44 0.26 1.49
N ILE A 41 -3.69 1.27 1.92
CA ILE A 41 -2.55 1.13 2.81
C ILE A 41 -2.93 1.79 4.14
N SER A 42 -2.97 0.99 5.20
CA SER A 42 -3.24 1.44 6.56
C SER A 42 -1.96 1.39 7.38
N PHE A 43 -1.83 2.29 8.35
CA PHE A 43 -0.62 2.50 9.12
C PHE A 43 -0.94 2.33 10.59
N LEU A 44 -0.03 1.68 11.32
CA LEU A 44 -0.23 1.40 12.73
C LEU A 44 0.16 2.63 13.54
N GLU A 45 -0.82 3.41 13.98
CA GLU A 45 -0.64 4.61 14.78
C GLU A 45 -1.22 4.38 16.19
N GLN A 46 -0.38 4.46 17.22
CA GLN A 46 -0.78 4.29 18.62
C GLN A 46 -1.57 2.99 18.92
N GLY A 47 -1.42 1.95 18.07
CA GLY A 47 -2.12 0.68 18.20
C GLY A 47 -3.40 0.56 17.36
N ASP A 48 -3.78 1.62 16.64
CA ASP A 48 -4.90 1.64 15.71
C ASP A 48 -4.41 1.65 14.26
N LEU A 49 -5.11 0.96 13.37
CA LEU A 49 -4.84 1.03 11.94
C LEU A 49 -5.58 2.23 11.34
N VAL A 50 -4.82 3.22 10.87
CA VAL A 50 -5.34 4.41 10.21
C VAL A 50 -5.16 4.26 8.71
N LEU A 51 -6.25 4.33 7.95
CA LEU A 51 -6.21 4.27 6.49
C LEU A 51 -5.59 5.55 5.94
N GLY A 52 -4.58 5.43 5.08
CA GLY A 52 -4.04 6.55 4.31
C GLY A 52 -4.33 6.38 2.82
N PRO A 53 -3.30 6.20 1.96
CA PRO A 53 -3.51 6.10 0.52
C PRO A 53 -4.39 4.91 0.15
N ALA A 54 -5.46 5.19 -0.59
CA ALA A 54 -6.35 4.18 -1.14
C ALA A 54 -6.78 4.55 -2.56
N ALA A 55 -7.14 3.55 -3.34
CA ALA A 55 -7.61 3.68 -4.71
C ALA A 55 -8.76 2.71 -4.97
N GLY A 56 -9.65 3.07 -5.90
CA GLY A 56 -10.76 2.22 -6.34
C GLY A 56 -12.03 2.33 -5.48
N GLU A 57 -12.96 1.40 -5.69
CA GLU A 57 -14.24 1.31 -4.97
C GLU A 57 -14.26 0.07 -4.07
N PRO A 58 -14.38 0.22 -2.73
CA PRO A 58 -14.23 -0.88 -1.81
C PRO A 58 -15.37 -1.92 -1.94
N ASP A 59 -14.98 -3.20 -1.90
CA ASP A 59 -15.86 -4.36 -1.78
C ASP A 59 -15.34 -5.27 -0.68
N GLU A 60 -15.74 -4.95 0.56
CA GLU A 60 -15.26 -5.60 1.78
C GLU A 60 -15.46 -7.13 1.80
N LYS A 61 -16.36 -7.66 0.95
CA LYS A 61 -16.62 -9.10 0.85
C LYS A 61 -15.46 -9.86 0.21
N ARG A 62 -14.61 -9.19 -0.56
CA ARG A 62 -13.46 -9.76 -1.26
C ARG A 62 -12.13 -9.28 -0.67
N ARG A 63 -12.16 -8.77 0.57
CA ARG A 63 -10.98 -8.18 1.21
C ARG A 63 -9.92 -9.23 1.53
N GLN A 64 -8.70 -8.97 1.06
CA GLN A 64 -7.48 -9.66 1.42
C GLN A 64 -6.55 -8.65 2.08
N CYS A 65 -5.99 -9.02 3.23
CA CYS A 65 -5.08 -8.16 4.01
C CYS A 65 -3.74 -8.86 4.22
N VAL A 66 -2.65 -8.11 4.11
CA VAL A 66 -1.30 -8.54 4.51
C VAL A 66 -0.64 -7.48 5.38
N GLN A 67 0.11 -7.92 6.39
CA GLN A 67 0.78 -7.01 7.30
C GLN A 67 2.02 -6.39 6.64
N ILE A 68 2.18 -5.09 6.78
CA ILE A 68 3.40 -4.37 6.42
C ILE A 68 4.32 -4.43 7.63
N THR A 69 5.48 -5.07 7.48
CA THR A 69 6.49 -5.17 8.54
C THR A 69 7.77 -4.48 8.13
N TYR A 70 8.35 -3.72 9.04
CA TYR A 70 9.65 -3.09 8.87
C TYR A 70 10.57 -3.53 10.00
N GLN A 71 11.74 -4.08 9.65
CA GLN A 71 12.70 -4.66 10.61
C GLN A 71 12.09 -5.66 11.61
N GLY A 72 11.04 -6.38 11.20
CA GLY A 72 10.34 -7.36 12.03
C GLY A 72 9.23 -6.78 12.91
N GLU A 73 9.02 -5.47 12.89
CA GLU A 73 7.92 -4.81 13.61
C GLU A 73 6.76 -4.49 12.66
N PRO A 74 5.49 -4.67 13.09
CA PRO A 74 4.33 -4.25 12.31
C PRO A 74 4.27 -2.71 12.27
N VAL A 75 4.21 -2.16 11.06
CA VAL A 75 4.09 -0.71 10.82
C VAL A 75 2.80 -0.34 10.11
N GLY A 76 2.08 -1.33 9.57
CA GLY A 76 0.83 -1.09 8.86
C GLY A 76 0.24 -2.36 8.24
N GLU A 77 -0.73 -2.17 7.37
CA GLU A 77 -1.46 -3.22 6.66
C GLU A 77 -1.74 -2.78 5.22
N LEU A 78 -1.48 -3.68 4.26
CA LEU A 78 -1.93 -3.54 2.89
C LEU A 78 -3.20 -4.36 2.72
N SER A 79 -4.28 -3.70 2.32
CA SER A 79 -5.58 -4.31 2.03
C SER A 79 -5.92 -4.15 0.56
N VAL A 80 -6.46 -5.20 -0.05
CA VAL A 80 -7.04 -5.15 -1.40
C VAL A 80 -8.39 -5.84 -1.40
N ASP A 81 -9.33 -5.35 -2.20
CA ASP A 81 -10.60 -6.02 -2.43
C ASP A 81 -10.57 -6.60 -3.84
N GLY A 82 -10.53 -7.93 -3.96
CA GLY A 82 -10.33 -8.58 -5.24
C GLY A 82 -9.81 -10.01 -5.14
N GLU A 83 -9.39 -10.54 -6.28
CA GLU A 83 -8.64 -11.79 -6.35
C GLU A 83 -7.19 -11.48 -6.73
N THR A 84 -6.25 -11.81 -5.84
CA THR A 84 -4.84 -11.70 -6.14
C THR A 84 -4.00 -12.69 -5.34
N ASP A 85 -2.79 -12.96 -5.84
CA ASP A 85 -1.83 -13.83 -5.16
C ASP A 85 -1.32 -13.18 -3.88
N ARG A 86 -1.43 -13.90 -2.77
CA ARG A 86 -0.92 -13.45 -1.47
C ARG A 86 0.58 -13.13 -1.51
N GLU A 87 1.36 -13.92 -2.25
CA GLU A 87 2.81 -13.70 -2.40
C GLU A 87 3.12 -12.37 -3.09
N LEU A 88 2.28 -11.94 -4.05
CA LEU A 88 2.40 -10.62 -4.68
C LEU A 88 2.14 -9.52 -3.64
N LEU A 89 1.07 -9.63 -2.86
CA LEU A 89 0.75 -8.67 -1.80
C LEU A 89 1.86 -8.57 -0.77
N GLU A 90 2.42 -9.70 -0.33
CA GLU A 90 3.53 -9.74 0.63
C GLU A 90 4.79 -9.07 0.06
N ARG A 91 5.07 -9.23 -1.23
CA ARG A 91 6.19 -8.56 -1.91
C ARG A 91 5.95 -7.05 -2.02
N VAL A 92 4.73 -6.63 -2.35
CA VAL A 92 4.36 -5.21 -2.38
C VAL A 92 4.49 -4.62 -0.98
N ALA A 93 3.92 -5.26 0.04
CA ALA A 93 4.03 -4.83 1.44
C ALA A 93 5.50 -4.70 1.89
N ALA A 94 6.37 -5.63 1.51
CA ALA A 94 7.80 -5.56 1.80
C ALA A 94 8.47 -4.35 1.15
N LEU A 95 8.14 -4.01 -0.09
CA LEU A 95 8.66 -2.82 -0.77
C LEU A 95 8.17 -1.53 -0.08
N LEU A 96 6.88 -1.47 0.26
CA LEU A 96 6.27 -0.30 0.90
C LEU A 96 6.79 -0.05 2.32
N SER A 97 7.30 -1.09 3.01
CA SER A 97 7.76 -1.00 4.40
C SER A 97 8.77 0.12 4.65
N THR A 98 9.68 0.39 3.71
CA THR A 98 10.71 1.44 3.85
C THR A 98 10.12 2.85 3.71
N HIS A 99 9.03 2.98 2.93
CA HIS A 99 8.35 4.26 2.69
C HIS A 99 7.28 4.53 3.75
N ALA A 100 6.73 3.48 4.36
CA ALA A 100 5.69 3.59 5.36
C ALA A 100 6.14 4.37 6.61
N LEU A 101 7.43 4.30 6.96
CA LEU A 101 8.02 5.04 8.08
C LEU A 101 8.33 6.51 7.77
N VAL A 102 8.53 6.86 6.51
CA VAL A 102 9.00 8.19 6.11
C VAL A 102 7.86 9.09 5.65
N GLY A 103 6.84 8.53 4.99
CA GLY A 103 5.68 9.31 4.50
C GLY A 103 4.75 9.81 5.61
N TRP A 104 4.54 9.00 6.64
CA TRP A 104 3.55 9.34 7.68
C TRP A 104 4.15 10.15 8.86
N ASP A 105 5.48 10.25 9.00
CA ASP A 105 6.13 11.06 10.05
C ASP A 105 6.26 12.55 9.67
N THR A 106 5.27 13.12 8.95
CA THR A 106 5.21 14.57 8.64
C THR A 106 4.25 15.37 9.53
N GLY A 107 3.71 14.76 10.59
CA GLY A 107 3.19 15.54 11.73
C GLY A 107 1.69 15.81 11.73
N GLY A 108 0.85 14.78 11.56
CA GLY A 108 -0.50 14.79 12.11
C GLY A 108 -1.47 15.85 11.57
N GLU A 109 -1.25 16.37 10.36
CA GLU A 109 -2.28 17.14 9.66
C GLU A 109 -3.21 16.16 8.93
N ARG A 110 -4.48 16.16 9.34
CA ARG A 110 -5.55 15.35 8.75
C ARG A 110 -5.66 15.70 7.26
N TRP A 111 -5.43 14.71 6.40
CA TRP A 111 -5.62 14.83 4.96
C TRP A 111 -7.09 15.15 4.63
N GLU A 112 -7.31 16.20 3.84
CA GLU A 112 -8.61 16.55 3.24
C GLU A 112 -8.53 16.36 1.72
N PRO A 113 -9.61 15.84 1.08
CA PRO A 113 -9.64 15.43 -0.32
C PRO A 113 -9.57 16.56 -1.35
#